data_AF-A0A4R1L5Z8-F1
#
_entry.id   AF-A0A4R1L5Z8-F1
#
_cell.length_a   1.000
_cell.length_b   1.000
_cell.length_c   1.000
_cell.angle_alpha   90.00
_cell.angle_beta   90.00
_cell.angle_gamma   90.00
#
_symmetry.space_group_name_H-M   'P 1'
#
loop_
_entity.id
_entity.type
_entity.pdbx_description
1 polymer ?
#
loop_
_entity_poly.entity_id
_entity_poly.type
_entity_poly.pdbx_seq_one_letter_code
_entity_poly.pdbx_strand_id
1 'polypeptide(L)'
;MISRLALLLLFVSSFAATQAHAAQSRVSFLSDIKVEPGQEVEDAVCFLCSIHNDHGIIHGDAVAFLGSVRTSGDINGDVVSFLGGASIAEDVTIGGDCVVFGGMIDRRSNARIDGDQVAFPFIIFLIPLLFLVLIVWGIRALILRSRAAYVLPPRR
;
A
#
# COMPACT_ATOMS: atom_id res chain seq x y z
N MET A 1 -41.15 27.06 -33.00
CA MET A 1 -41.05 26.73 -31.56
C MET A 1 -40.06 25.60 -31.27
N ILE A 2 -39.89 24.60 -32.15
CA ILE A 2 -39.00 23.43 -31.94
C ILE A 2 -37.50 23.80 -31.87
N SER A 3 -37.05 24.79 -32.66
CA SER A 3 -35.62 25.21 -32.71
C SER A 3 -35.10 25.81 -31.40
N ARG A 4 -35.94 26.55 -30.65
CA ARG A 4 -35.54 27.12 -29.35
C ARG A 4 -35.43 26.06 -28.25
N LEU A 5 -36.27 25.01 -28.32
CA LEU A 5 -36.23 23.89 -27.39
C LEU A 5 -34.97 23.03 -27.59
N ALA A 6 -34.59 22.79 -28.85
CA ALA A 6 -33.39 22.04 -29.20
C ALA A 6 -32.10 22.78 -28.77
N LEU A 7 -32.07 24.11 -28.89
CA LEU A 7 -30.93 24.92 -28.47
C LEU A 7 -30.78 24.93 -26.94
N LEU A 8 -31.89 24.97 -26.20
CA LEU A 8 -31.91 24.88 -24.74
C LEU A 8 -31.42 23.51 -24.24
N LEU A 9 -31.83 22.42 -24.88
CA LEU A 9 -31.38 21.07 -24.53
C LEU A 9 -29.88 20.86 -24.77
N LEU A 10 -29.34 21.39 -25.88
CA LEU A 10 -27.90 21.36 -26.14
C LEU A 10 -27.12 22.17 -25.10
N PHE A 11 -27.61 23.35 -24.71
CA PHE A 11 -26.96 24.18 -23.70
C PHE A 11 -26.94 23.52 -22.30
N VAL A 12 -28.03 22.83 -21.93
CA VAL A 12 -28.10 22.05 -20.68
C VAL A 12 -27.14 20.85 -20.70
N SER A 13 -26.97 20.18 -21.84
CA SER A 13 -26.01 19.07 -21.95
C SER A 13 -24.54 19.51 -21.82
N SER A 14 -24.19 20.69 -22.32
CA SER A 14 -22.84 21.26 -22.11
C SER A 14 -22.59 21.69 -20.66
N PHE A 15 -23.64 22.11 -19.94
CA PHE A 15 -23.55 22.45 -18.52
C PHE A 15 -23.52 21.22 -17.60
N ALA A 16 -24.13 20.11 -18.02
CA ALA A 16 -24.07 18.84 -17.30
C ALA A 16 -22.71 18.12 -17.48
N ALA A 17 -22.00 18.37 -18.58
CA ALA A 17 -20.67 17.79 -18.82
C ALA A 17 -19.55 18.39 -17.95
N THR A 18 -19.80 19.50 -17.25
CA THR A 18 -18.80 20.22 -16.45
C THR A 18 -18.88 19.97 -14.94
N GLN A 19 -19.83 19.17 -14.46
CA GLN A 19 -20.02 18.91 -13.03
C GLN A 19 -20.22 17.41 -12.77
N ALA A 20 -19.15 16.63 -12.91
CA ALA A 20 -19.04 15.28 -12.32
C ALA A 20 -17.58 14.80 -12.30
N HIS A 21 -16.63 15.66 -11.93
CA HIS A 21 -15.32 15.18 -11.47
C HIS A 21 -15.50 14.76 -9.99
N ALA A 22 -16.27 13.69 -9.78
CA ALA A 22 -16.39 13.09 -8.47
C ALA A 22 -14.99 12.58 -8.10
N ALA A 23 -14.46 13.04 -6.98
CA ALA A 23 -13.32 12.40 -6.32
C ALA A 23 -13.75 10.94 -6.10
N GLN A 24 -13.27 10.04 -6.96
CA GLN A 24 -13.63 8.64 -6.93
C GLN A 24 -12.49 7.89 -6.26
N SER A 25 -12.80 7.09 -5.25
CA SER A 25 -11.85 6.12 -4.69
C SER A 25 -11.30 5.26 -5.84
N ARG A 26 -9.99 5.27 -6.00
CA ARG A 26 -9.29 4.60 -7.08
C ARG A 26 -8.63 3.35 -6.55
N VAL A 27 -9.15 2.20 -6.98
CA VAL A 27 -8.59 0.90 -6.67
C VAL A 27 -7.97 0.30 -7.93
N SER A 28 -6.67 -0.01 -7.87
CA SER A 28 -5.94 -0.62 -8.99
C SER A 28 -5.28 -1.92 -8.58
N PHE A 29 -5.16 -2.83 -9.55
CA PHE A 29 -4.45 -4.10 -9.40
C PHE A 29 -3.36 -4.19 -10.47
N LEU A 30 -2.13 -4.53 -10.06
CA LEU A 30 -0.94 -4.70 -10.92
C LEU A 30 -0.60 -3.48 -11.79
N SER A 31 -1.29 -2.35 -11.58
CA SER A 31 -1.20 -1.15 -12.40
C SER A 31 -0.95 0.02 -11.48
N ASP A 32 0.15 0.72 -11.71
CA ASP A 32 0.54 1.84 -10.86
C ASP A 32 -0.49 2.96 -10.90
N ILE A 33 -0.78 3.52 -9.72
CA ILE A 33 -1.64 4.69 -9.59
C ILE A 33 -0.74 5.91 -9.68
N LYS A 34 -0.98 6.75 -10.70
CA LYS A 34 -0.40 8.08 -10.79
C LYS A 34 -1.49 9.11 -10.54
N VAL A 35 -1.26 10.00 -9.58
CA VAL A 35 -2.08 11.19 -9.34
C VAL A 35 -1.30 12.38 -9.86
N GLU A 36 -1.86 13.04 -10.87
CA GLU A 36 -1.23 14.18 -11.54
C GLU A 36 -1.56 15.51 -10.85
N PRO A 37 -0.80 16.59 -11.12
CA PRO A 37 -1.08 17.90 -10.54
C PRO A 37 -2.51 18.37 -10.85
N GLY A 38 -3.22 18.84 -9.83
CA GLY A 38 -4.62 19.27 -9.96
C GLY A 38 -5.64 18.13 -10.05
N GLN A 39 -5.22 16.86 -9.95
CA GLN A 39 -6.12 15.76 -9.65
C GLN A 39 -6.32 15.62 -8.15
N GLU A 40 -7.57 15.38 -7.79
CA GLU A 40 -7.98 15.06 -6.43
C GLU A 40 -8.56 13.65 -6.41
N VAL A 41 -8.09 12.83 -5.47
CA VAL A 41 -8.57 11.47 -5.25
C VAL A 41 -9.07 11.36 -3.81
N GLU A 42 -10.15 10.62 -3.58
CA GLU A 42 -10.64 10.35 -2.24
C GLU A 42 -9.72 9.30 -1.60
N ASP A 43 -9.84 8.03 -1.98
CA ASP A 43 -8.92 6.97 -1.54
C ASP A 43 -8.11 6.39 -2.70
N ALA A 44 -6.85 6.04 -2.45
CA ALA A 44 -5.98 5.36 -3.40
C ALA A 44 -5.53 4.02 -2.81
N VAL A 45 -6.12 2.92 -3.29
CA VAL A 45 -5.75 1.57 -2.87
C VAL A 45 -5.18 0.80 -4.05
N CYS A 46 -4.00 0.22 -3.88
CA CYS A 46 -3.30 -0.45 -4.96
C CYS A 46 -2.73 -1.78 -4.49
N PHE A 47 -2.96 -2.84 -5.27
CA PHE A 47 -2.47 -4.19 -5.00
C PHE A 47 -1.44 -4.61 -6.04
N LEU A 48 -0.26 -5.05 -5.57
CA LEU A 48 0.89 -5.45 -6.41
C LEU A 48 1.35 -4.33 -7.35
N CYS A 49 1.26 -3.08 -6.89
CA CYS A 49 1.66 -1.90 -7.66
C CYS A 49 2.18 -0.81 -6.72
N SER A 50 2.69 0.29 -7.28
CA SER A 50 3.11 1.47 -6.52
C SER A 50 2.15 2.65 -6.73
N ILE A 51 2.02 3.48 -5.70
CA ILE A 51 1.26 4.73 -5.76
C ILE A 51 2.27 5.87 -5.91
N HIS A 52 2.08 6.70 -6.93
CA HIS A 52 2.86 7.88 -7.24
C HIS A 52 1.94 9.10 -7.23
N ASN A 53 2.05 9.93 -6.20
CA ASN A 53 1.36 11.22 -6.17
C ASN A 53 2.34 12.32 -6.59
N ASP A 54 2.12 12.91 -7.76
CA ASP A 54 2.92 14.01 -8.31
C ASP A 54 2.16 15.33 -8.15
N HIS A 55 2.22 15.91 -6.94
CA HIS A 55 1.55 17.17 -6.57
C HIS A 55 0.02 17.17 -6.67
N GLY A 56 -0.61 15.99 -6.71
CA GLY A 56 -2.05 15.85 -6.52
C GLY A 56 -2.43 15.83 -5.04
N ILE A 57 -3.74 15.88 -4.77
CA ILE A 57 -4.28 15.84 -3.41
C ILE A 57 -5.02 14.53 -3.20
N ILE A 58 -4.69 13.81 -2.13
CA ILE A 58 -5.43 12.62 -1.69
C ILE A 58 -6.16 12.98 -0.40
N HIS A 59 -7.48 13.00 -0.44
CA HIS A 59 -8.30 13.44 0.71
C HIS A 59 -8.45 12.36 1.79
N GLY A 60 -8.38 11.10 1.41
CA GLY A 60 -8.46 9.93 2.27
C GLY A 60 -7.14 9.17 2.30
N ASP A 61 -7.23 7.84 2.18
CA ASP A 61 -6.10 6.96 2.49
C ASP A 61 -5.33 6.52 1.25
N ALA A 62 -4.01 6.40 1.37
CA ALA A 62 -3.11 5.85 0.37
C ALA A 62 -2.53 4.51 0.83
N VAL A 63 -3.08 3.41 0.32
CA VAL A 63 -2.72 2.05 0.73
C VAL A 63 -2.12 1.25 -0.44
N ALA A 64 -0.84 0.91 -0.34
CA ALA A 64 -0.16 0.06 -1.31
C ALA A 64 0.18 -1.32 -0.72
N PHE A 65 -0.38 -2.38 -1.30
CA PHE A 65 -0.04 -3.76 -0.98
C PHE A 65 1.02 -4.29 -1.94
N LEU A 66 2.10 -4.86 -1.40
CA LEU A 66 3.23 -5.41 -2.18
C LEU A 66 3.83 -4.36 -3.13
N GLY A 67 4.03 -3.15 -2.63
CA GLY A 67 4.57 -2.04 -3.41
C GLY A 67 4.84 -0.80 -2.57
N SER A 68 5.33 0.25 -3.20
CA SER A 68 5.77 1.48 -2.52
C SER A 68 4.82 2.64 -2.73
N VAL A 69 4.70 3.51 -1.73
CA VAL A 69 4.01 4.80 -1.84
C VAL A 69 5.06 5.89 -2.00
N ARG A 70 4.97 6.69 -3.06
CA ARG A 70 5.79 7.89 -3.26
C ARG A 70 4.88 9.08 -3.43
N THR A 71 5.06 10.09 -2.60
CA THR A 71 4.20 11.28 -2.63
C THR A 71 5.01 12.56 -2.62
N SER A 72 4.68 13.44 -3.56
CA SER A 72 5.11 14.83 -3.66
C SER A 72 3.95 15.81 -3.47
N GLY A 73 2.75 15.29 -3.18
CA GLY A 73 1.55 16.09 -2.88
C GLY A 73 0.95 15.71 -1.53
N ASP A 74 0.06 16.55 -1.03
CA ASP A 74 -0.54 16.38 0.30
C ASP A 74 -1.51 15.19 0.35
N ILE A 75 -1.50 14.50 1.49
CA ILE A 75 -2.39 13.38 1.80
C ILE A 75 -3.06 13.67 3.14
N ASN A 76 -4.37 13.82 3.17
CA ASN A 76 -5.07 14.17 4.40
C ASN A 76 -5.31 12.95 5.33
N GLY A 77 -5.42 11.74 4.77
CA GLY A 77 -5.60 10.50 5.53
C GLY A 77 -4.30 9.74 5.80
N ASP A 78 -4.42 8.42 5.89
CA ASP A 78 -3.33 7.52 6.28
C ASP A 78 -2.52 7.04 5.07
N VAL A 79 -1.20 6.86 5.27
CA VAL A 79 -0.29 6.26 4.30
C VAL A 79 0.15 4.89 4.81
N VAL A 80 -0.29 3.84 4.12
CA VAL A 80 0.03 2.46 4.49
C VAL A 80 0.71 1.73 3.34
N SER A 81 1.90 1.17 3.59
CA SER A 81 2.60 0.31 2.61
C SER A 81 2.87 -1.06 3.21
N PHE A 82 2.41 -2.12 2.53
CA PHE A 82 2.74 -3.50 2.87
C PHE A 82 3.81 -4.03 1.93
N LEU A 83 4.87 -4.61 2.52
CA LEU A 83 5.99 -5.24 1.80
C LEU A 83 6.62 -4.31 0.76
N GLY A 84 6.82 -3.06 1.16
CA GLY A 84 7.40 -2.00 0.34
C GLY A 84 7.96 -0.88 1.20
N GLY A 85 7.94 0.34 0.69
CA GLY A 85 8.42 1.52 1.41
C GLY A 85 7.55 2.74 1.15
N ALA A 86 7.71 3.74 2.00
CA ALA A 86 7.10 5.06 1.82
C ALA A 86 8.20 6.09 1.55
N SER A 87 8.06 6.87 0.49
CA SER A 87 8.95 7.99 0.18
C SER A 87 8.14 9.27 0.11
N ILE A 88 8.47 10.20 1.00
CA ILE A 88 7.74 11.45 1.18
C ILE A 88 8.68 12.58 0.78
N ALA A 89 8.25 13.36 -0.23
CA ALA A 89 9.01 14.51 -0.73
C ALA A 89 9.04 15.66 0.27
N GLU A 90 9.79 16.70 -0.06
CA GLU A 90 9.85 17.93 0.74
C GLU A 90 8.51 18.68 0.71
N ASP A 91 8.23 19.41 1.79
CA ASP A 91 7.04 20.26 1.95
C ASP A 91 5.67 19.54 1.79
N VAL A 92 5.65 18.20 1.88
CA VAL A 92 4.42 17.40 1.89
C VAL A 92 3.87 17.26 3.30
N THR A 93 2.55 17.41 3.44
CA THR A 93 1.80 17.14 4.67
C THR A 93 1.03 15.83 4.56
N ILE A 94 1.22 14.96 5.56
CA ILE A 94 0.39 13.78 5.80
C ILE A 94 -0.44 14.05 7.05
N GLY A 95 -1.76 14.11 6.90
CA GLY A 95 -2.69 14.40 7.99
C GLY A 95 -2.90 13.23 8.96
N GLY A 96 -2.77 12.00 8.48
CA GLY A 96 -2.93 10.78 9.27
C GLY A 96 -1.62 10.08 9.63
N ASP A 97 -1.71 8.77 9.81
CA ASP A 97 -0.61 7.89 10.20
C ASP A 97 0.20 7.42 8.99
N CYS A 98 1.50 7.18 9.20
CA CYS A 98 2.39 6.60 8.20
C CYS A 98 2.89 5.23 8.68
N VAL A 99 2.31 4.16 8.13
CA VAL A 99 2.60 2.78 8.52
C VAL A 99 3.25 2.00 7.38
N VAL A 100 4.46 1.48 7.61
CA VAL A 100 5.17 0.65 6.62
C VAL A 100 5.48 -0.72 7.21
N PHE A 101 5.01 -1.77 6.55
CA PHE A 101 5.33 -3.15 6.86
C PHE A 101 6.38 -3.68 5.88
N GLY A 102 7.48 -4.22 6.40
CA GLY A 102 8.48 -4.94 5.63
C GLY A 102 9.48 -4.09 4.85
N GLY A 103 9.52 -2.77 5.05
CA GLY A 103 10.55 -1.92 4.46
C GLY A 103 10.80 -0.62 5.24
N MET A 104 11.15 0.45 4.54
CA MET A 104 11.65 1.69 5.13
C MET A 104 10.80 2.90 4.78
N ILE A 105 10.83 3.90 5.67
CA ILE A 105 10.22 5.21 5.46
C ILE A 105 11.35 6.19 5.16
N ASP A 106 11.35 6.74 3.95
CA ASP A 106 12.27 7.79 3.51
C ASP A 106 11.51 9.12 3.49
N ARG A 107 11.83 10.00 4.44
CA ARG A 107 11.20 11.30 4.60
C ARG A 107 12.22 12.39 4.34
N ARG A 108 11.97 13.22 3.33
CA ARG A 108 12.78 14.42 3.02
C ARG A 108 12.61 15.49 4.10
N SER A 109 13.52 16.45 4.12
CA SER A 109 13.44 17.63 5.00
C SER A 109 12.11 18.36 4.82
N ASN A 110 11.57 18.91 5.90
CA ASN A 110 10.31 19.68 5.97
C ASN A 110 8.99 18.92 5.78
N ALA A 111 8.99 17.64 5.42
CA ALA A 111 7.76 16.86 5.36
C ALA A 111 7.11 16.75 6.76
N ARG A 112 5.82 17.02 6.85
CA ARG A 112 5.07 17.01 8.11
C ARG A 112 4.14 15.79 8.13
N ILE A 113 4.19 15.03 9.20
CA ILE A 113 3.29 13.91 9.46
C ILE A 113 2.62 14.25 10.79
N ASP A 114 1.31 14.47 10.75
CA ASP A 114 0.56 14.87 11.94
C ASP A 114 0.19 13.67 12.83
N GLY A 115 0.11 12.47 12.26
CA GLY A 115 -0.08 11.20 12.99
C GLY A 115 1.21 10.45 13.36
N ASP A 116 1.05 9.16 13.65
CA ASP A 116 2.13 8.27 14.08
C ASP A 116 2.92 7.70 12.90
N GLN A 117 4.24 7.57 13.08
CA GLN A 117 5.12 6.91 12.12
C GLN A 117 5.55 5.54 12.64
N VAL A 118 5.07 4.48 12.01
CA VAL A 118 5.30 3.09 12.45
C VAL A 118 5.92 2.27 11.31
N ALA A 119 7.14 1.77 11.52
CA ALA A 119 7.82 0.88 10.59
C ALA A 119 8.01 -0.51 11.20
N PHE A 120 7.32 -1.51 10.66
CA PHE A 120 7.47 -2.91 11.06
C PHE A 120 8.50 -3.62 10.17
N PRO A 121 9.63 -4.11 10.72
CA PRO A 121 10.59 -4.84 9.92
C PRO A 121 10.06 -6.23 9.51
N PHE A 122 10.43 -6.68 8.30
CA PHE A 122 9.99 -7.98 7.76
C PHE A 122 10.38 -9.16 8.65
N ILE A 123 11.46 -9.03 9.45
CA ILE A 123 11.96 -10.06 10.35
C ILE A 123 10.87 -10.57 11.31
N ILE A 124 9.96 -9.70 11.76
CA ILE A 124 8.92 -10.07 12.73
C ILE A 124 7.96 -11.12 12.14
N PHE A 125 7.65 -11.02 10.84
CA PHE A 125 6.85 -12.00 10.14
C PHE A 125 7.59 -13.33 9.88
N LEU A 126 8.92 -13.29 9.80
CA LEU A 126 9.74 -14.47 9.53
C LEU A 126 9.97 -15.35 10.77
N ILE A 127 9.98 -14.75 11.97
CA ILE A 127 10.18 -15.46 13.25
C ILE A 127 9.22 -16.66 13.44
N PRO A 128 7.88 -16.53 13.31
CA PRO A 128 6.98 -17.66 13.49
C PRO A 128 7.21 -18.77 12.45
N LEU A 129 7.50 -18.40 11.20
CA LEU A 129 7.82 -19.37 10.14
C LEU A 129 9.11 -20.14 10.46
N LEU A 130 10.16 -19.42 10.89
CA LEU A 130 11.42 -20.02 11.28
C LEU A 130 11.25 -20.97 12.47
N PHE A 131 10.43 -20.59 13.46
CA PHE A 131 10.11 -21.46 14.59
C PHE A 131 9.40 -22.75 14.15
N LEU A 132 8.43 -22.66 13.24
CA LEU A 132 7.78 -23.85 12.66
C LEU A 132 8.77 -24.74 11.89
N VAL A 133 9.65 -24.15 11.08
CA VAL A 133 10.70 -24.89 10.36
C VAL A 133 11.63 -25.61 11.34
N LEU A 134 12.05 -24.94 12.42
CA LEU A 134 12.89 -25.54 13.46
C LEU A 134 12.18 -26.67 14.20
N ILE A 135 10.87 -26.53 14.49
CA ILE A 135 10.06 -27.59 15.09
C ILE A 135 10.03 -28.81 14.17
N VAL A 136 9.67 -28.63 12.90
CA VAL A 136 9.56 -29.75 11.93
C VAL A 136 10.92 -30.42 11.73
N TRP A 137 11.98 -29.62 11.58
CA TRP A 137 13.34 -30.13 11.46
C TRP A 137 13.76 -30.90 12.72
N GLY A 138 13.48 -30.38 13.91
CA GLY A 138 13.76 -31.03 15.19
C GLY A 138 13.04 -32.36 15.35
N ILE A 139 11.75 -32.41 15.00
CA ILE A 139 10.97 -33.66 14.99
C ILE A 139 11.59 -34.68 14.03
N ARG A 140 11.91 -34.27 12.80
CA ARG A 140 12.54 -35.16 11.81
C ARG A 140 13.90 -35.68 12.29
N ALA A 141 14.74 -34.80 12.85
CA ALA A 141 16.05 -35.15 13.36
C ALA A 141 15.97 -36.16 14.52
N LEU A 142 15.01 -35.97 15.43
CA LEU A 142 14.76 -36.89 16.54
C LEU A 142 14.31 -38.27 16.03
N ILE A 143 13.39 -38.32 15.06
CA ILE A 143 12.92 -39.58 14.45
C ILE A 143 14.07 -40.30 13.74
N LEU A 144 14.85 -39.60 12.92
CA LEU A 144 15.96 -40.21 12.18
C LEU A 144 17.08 -40.70 13.12
N ARG A 145 17.42 -39.93 14.16
CA ARG A 145 18.43 -40.32 15.15
C ARG A 145 18.02 -41.56 15.95
N SER A 146 16.73 -41.71 16.28
CA SER A 146 16.24 -42.87 17.01
C SER A 146 16.41 -44.20 16.26
N ARG A 147 16.39 -44.18 14.92
CA ARG A 147 16.54 -45.39 14.09
C ARG A 147 17.99 -45.90 14.02
N ALA A 148 18.98 -45.05 14.25
CA ALA A 148 20.39 -45.43 14.19
C ALA A 148 20.87 -46.23 15.42
N ALA A 149 20.12 -46.20 16.53
CA ALA A 149 20.54 -46.82 17.80
C ALA A 149 20.13 -48.30 17.96
N TYR A 150 19.33 -48.87 17.05
CA TYR A 150 18.87 -50.26 17.12
C TYR A 150 19.66 -51.18 16.18
N VAL A 151 20.97 -51.31 16.41
CA VAL A 151 21.72 -52.46 15.89
C VAL A 151 21.67 -53.54 16.97
N LEU A 152 20.82 -54.55 16.78
CA LEU A 152 20.72 -55.67 17.73
C LEU A 152 22.06 -56.43 17.79
N PRO A 153 22.57 -56.79 18.99
CA PRO A 153 23.73 -57.65 19.11
C PRO A 153 23.41 -59.04 18.49
N PRO A 154 24.39 -59.69 17.83
CA PRO A 154 24.17 -60.96 17.16
C PRO A 154 23.72 -62.02 18.18
N ARG A 155 22.62 -62.72 17.86
CA ARG A 155 22.19 -63.90 18.62
C ARG A 155 23.27 -64.97 18.48
N ARG A 156 23.87 -65.35 19.61
CA ARG A 156 24.73 -66.54 19.73
C ARG A 156 23.93 -67.81 19.48
#